data_AF-A0AAD0PWN0-F1
#
_entry.id   AF-A0AAD0PWN0-F1
#
_cell.length_a   1.000
_cell.length_b   1.000
_cell.length_c   1.000
_cell.angle_alpha   90.00
_cell.angle_beta   90.00
_cell.angle_gamma   90.00
#
_symmetry.space_group_name_H-M   'P 1'
#
loop_
_entity.id
_entity.type
_entity.pdbx_description
1 polymer ?
#
loop_
_entity_poly.entity_id
_entity_poly.type
_entity_poly.pdbx_seq_one_letter_code
_entity_poly.pdbx_strand_id
1 'polypeptide(L)'
;MVANKTLEGIVDSQGAIAIEGELLEFKEVDQALSPGTQVMVSVGDWITCTTLDEHLRKKDQRAQHQAEENRLQQERLSANKQQAEAFNAALNIPVPWSVGIKDVLSGLSEHSNGDGYSRSTVHHVVLEQDLRDGKLKRDKGDFLCTSASRNNGKNWSGSKASAFPDGSGGTYAPKVTCKACLTLSLRFQNLSPEP
;
A
#
# COMPACT_ATOMS: atom_id res chain seq x y z
N MET A 1 6.91 -5.98 30.65
CA MET A 1 5.81 -6.26 29.70
C MET A 1 5.32 -7.65 30.00
N VAL A 2 4.12 -7.79 30.57
CA VAL A 2 3.50 -9.12 30.75
C VAL A 2 3.01 -9.56 29.38
N ALA A 3 3.42 -10.74 28.92
CA ALA A 3 2.94 -11.27 27.65
C ALA A 3 1.42 -11.47 27.76
N ASN A 4 0.66 -10.84 26.86
CA ASN A 4 -0.78 -10.95 26.87
C ASN A 4 -1.17 -12.40 26.55
N LYS A 5 -1.72 -13.12 27.52
CA LYS A 5 -2.00 -14.55 27.45
C LYS A 5 -3.50 -14.77 27.43
N THR A 6 -3.97 -15.68 26.59
CA THR A 6 -5.39 -16.02 26.48
C THR A 6 -5.59 -17.48 26.86
N LEU A 7 -6.54 -17.75 27.75
CA LEU A 7 -6.75 -19.04 28.41
C LEU A 7 -8.24 -19.39 28.41
N GLU A 8 -8.55 -20.64 28.11
CA GLU A 8 -9.92 -21.16 28.21
C GLU A 8 -10.19 -21.62 29.64
N GLY A 9 -11.41 -21.36 30.12
CA GLY A 9 -11.85 -21.75 31.46
C GLY A 9 -13.32 -22.11 31.49
N ILE A 10 -13.76 -22.68 32.60
CA ILE A 10 -15.15 -23.01 32.87
C ILE A 10 -15.51 -22.40 34.23
N VAL A 11 -16.67 -21.77 34.31
CA VAL A 11 -17.20 -21.23 35.57
C VAL A 11 -17.65 -22.39 36.46
N ASP A 12 -17.15 -22.44 37.69
CA ASP A 12 -17.49 -23.49 38.65
C ASP A 12 -18.84 -23.26 39.35
N SER A 13 -19.22 -24.15 40.27
CA SER A 13 -20.46 -24.06 41.04
C SER A 13 -20.54 -22.87 41.99
N GLN A 14 -19.41 -22.24 42.32
CA GLN A 14 -19.32 -21.06 43.18
C GLN A 14 -19.27 -19.77 42.36
N GLY A 15 -19.29 -19.86 41.01
CA GLY A 15 -19.20 -18.72 40.12
C GLY A 15 -17.76 -18.23 39.88
N ALA A 16 -16.75 -19.02 40.24
CA ALA A 16 -15.34 -18.70 40.04
C ALA A 16 -14.75 -19.43 38.82
N ILE A 17 -13.62 -18.94 38.30
CA ILE A 17 -12.91 -19.53 37.15
C ILE A 17 -11.51 -19.92 37.61
N ALA A 18 -11.20 -21.22 37.58
CA ALA A 18 -9.86 -21.73 37.87
C ALA A 18 -8.99 -21.68 36.61
N ILE A 19 -7.90 -20.91 36.66
CA ILE A 19 -6.95 -20.74 35.55
C ILE A 19 -5.53 -20.91 36.08
N GLU A 20 -4.79 -21.89 35.55
CA GLU A 20 -3.38 -22.16 35.89
C GLU A 20 -3.07 -22.29 37.40
N GLY A 21 -4.03 -22.79 38.18
CA GLY A 21 -3.90 -22.97 39.63
C GLY A 21 -4.32 -21.76 40.47
N GLU A 22 -4.71 -20.66 39.84
CA GLU A 22 -5.28 -19.48 40.48
C GLU A 22 -6.81 -19.46 40.31
N LEU A 23 -7.51 -18.93 41.32
CA LEU A 23 -8.96 -18.80 41.31
C LEU A 23 -9.35 -17.35 41.04
N LEU A 24 -10.11 -17.12 39.97
CA LEU A 24 -10.62 -15.80 39.61
C LEU A 24 -12.09 -15.69 39.98
N GLU A 25 -12.42 -14.70 40.80
CA GLU A 25 -13.78 -14.41 41.24
C GLU A 25 -14.31 -13.12 40.61
N PHE A 26 -15.59 -13.10 40.24
CA PHE A 26 -16.24 -11.88 39.79
C PHE A 26 -16.48 -10.96 40.98
N LYS A 27 -16.02 -9.70 40.88
CA LYS A 27 -16.18 -8.71 41.94
C LYS A 27 -17.63 -8.25 42.13
N GLU A 28 -18.46 -8.36 41.08
CA GLU A 28 -19.87 -7.96 41.08
C GLU A 28 -20.75 -9.16 40.74
N VAL A 29 -21.75 -9.42 41.60
CA VAL A 29 -22.69 -10.55 41.46
C VAL A 29 -23.52 -10.45 40.19
N ASP A 30 -23.83 -9.24 39.73
CA ASP A 30 -24.63 -8.99 38.52
C ASP A 30 -23.85 -9.28 37.22
N GLN A 31 -22.54 -9.50 37.32
CA GLN A 31 -21.68 -9.93 36.21
C GLN A 31 -21.29 -11.40 36.32
N ALA A 32 -21.79 -12.12 37.35
CA ALA A 32 -21.49 -13.53 37.55
C ALA A 32 -22.12 -14.37 36.44
N LEU A 33 -21.28 -15.08 35.71
CA LEU A 33 -21.71 -16.05 34.71
C LEU A 33 -22.25 -17.31 35.40
N SER A 34 -23.17 -18.00 34.73
CA SER A 34 -23.75 -19.23 35.30
C SER A 34 -22.71 -20.36 35.37
N PRO A 35 -22.75 -21.21 36.42
CA PRO A 35 -21.92 -22.41 36.50
C PRO A 35 -22.01 -23.27 35.22
N GLY A 36 -20.87 -23.79 34.79
CA GLY A 36 -20.72 -24.55 33.55
C GLY A 36 -20.54 -23.70 32.29
N THR A 37 -20.60 -22.37 32.37
CA THR A 37 -20.34 -21.49 31.23
C THR A 37 -18.87 -21.56 30.82
N GLN A 38 -18.61 -21.84 29.54
CA GLN A 38 -17.26 -21.78 28.97
C GLN A 38 -16.87 -20.34 28.67
N VAL A 39 -15.66 -19.96 29.06
CA VAL A 39 -15.17 -18.59 28.99
C VAL A 39 -13.76 -18.53 28.42
N MET A 40 -13.45 -17.39 27.84
CA MET A 40 -12.11 -17.01 27.42
C MET A 40 -11.61 -15.88 28.32
N VAL A 41 -10.49 -16.12 29.01
CA VAL A 41 -9.84 -15.16 29.91
C VAL A 41 -8.56 -14.64 29.24
N SER A 42 -8.46 -13.32 29.07
CA SER A 42 -7.23 -12.67 28.58
C SER A 42 -6.55 -11.94 29.74
N VAL A 43 -5.29 -12.29 29.99
CA VAL A 43 -4.44 -11.78 31.07
C VAL A 43 -3.31 -10.95 30.47
N GLY A 44 -3.37 -9.64 30.66
CA GLY A 44 -2.33 -8.68 30.30
C GLY A 44 -2.18 -7.63 31.40
N ASP A 45 -2.11 -6.35 31.02
CA ASP A 45 -2.17 -5.24 31.99
C ASP A 45 -3.53 -5.17 32.73
N TRP A 46 -4.57 -5.80 32.15
CA TRP A 46 -5.89 -6.00 32.73
C TRP A 46 -6.33 -7.45 32.50
N ILE A 47 -7.20 -7.97 33.38
CA ILE A 47 -7.86 -9.27 33.19
C ILE A 47 -9.23 -9.01 32.59
N THR A 48 -9.51 -9.65 31.46
CA THR A 48 -10.82 -9.58 30.81
C THR A 48 -11.39 -10.98 30.63
N CYS A 49 -12.70 -11.11 30.77
CA CYS A 49 -13.43 -12.38 30.65
C CYS A 49 -14.58 -12.17 29.65
N THR A 50 -14.73 -13.11 28.72
CA THR A 50 -15.85 -13.15 27.77
C THR A 50 -16.31 -14.59 27.64
N THR A 51 -17.57 -14.81 27.25
CA THR A 51 -18.01 -16.18 26.94
C THR A 51 -17.25 -16.72 25.72
N LEU A 52 -17.02 -18.03 25.68
CA LEU A 52 -16.31 -18.65 24.56
C LEU A 52 -17.04 -18.40 23.23
N ASP A 53 -18.37 -18.51 23.23
CA ASP A 53 -19.20 -18.24 22.05
C ASP A 53 -19.09 -16.78 21.58
N GLU A 54 -19.11 -15.80 22.48
CA GLU A 54 -18.88 -14.40 22.12
C GLU A 54 -17.46 -14.16 21.58
N HIS A 55 -16.45 -14.78 22.18
CA HIS A 55 -15.07 -14.69 21.73
C HIS A 55 -14.91 -15.23 20.30
N LEU A 56 -15.48 -16.41 20.02
CA LEU A 56 -15.46 -17.04 18.70
C LEU A 56 -16.20 -16.18 17.68
N ARG A 57 -17.41 -15.68 18.00
CA ARG A 57 -18.15 -14.76 17.11
C ARG A 57 -17.36 -13.50 16.77
N LYS A 58 -16.72 -12.86 17.76
CA LYS A 58 -15.88 -11.68 17.53
C LYS A 58 -14.62 -12.01 16.72
N LYS A 59 -14.06 -13.22 16.90
CA LYS A 59 -12.90 -13.68 16.13
C LYS A 59 -13.28 -13.89 14.66
N ASP A 60 -14.42 -14.54 14.41
CA ASP A 60 -14.94 -14.77 13.06
C ASP A 60 -15.33 -13.47 12.37
N GLN A 61 -16.00 -12.55 13.07
CA GLN A 61 -16.31 -11.21 12.54
C GLN A 61 -15.05 -10.43 12.17
N ARG A 62 -14.02 -10.46 13.02
CA ARG A 62 -12.72 -9.83 12.72
C ARG A 62 -12.03 -10.48 11.53
N ALA A 63 -12.06 -11.81 11.44
CA ALA A 63 -11.50 -12.54 10.30
C ALA A 63 -12.23 -12.21 9.00
N GLN A 64 -13.57 -12.13 9.02
CA GLN A 64 -14.39 -11.73 7.88
C GLN A 64 -14.13 -10.28 7.47
N HIS A 65 -14.08 -9.35 8.43
CA HIS A 65 -13.76 -7.95 8.16
C HIS A 65 -12.37 -7.79 7.55
N GLN A 66 -11.36 -8.44 8.14
CA GLN A 66 -10.00 -8.40 7.62
C GLN A 66 -9.90 -9.04 6.23
N ALA A 67 -10.61 -10.14 5.98
CA ALA A 67 -10.65 -10.77 4.67
C ALA A 67 -11.29 -9.85 3.63
N GLU A 68 -12.36 -9.15 3.99
CA GLU A 68 -13.02 -8.17 3.13
C GLU A 68 -12.11 -6.98 2.84
N GLU A 69 -11.48 -6.39 3.86
CA GLU A 69 -10.53 -5.28 3.70
C GLU A 69 -9.35 -5.69 2.81
N ASN A 70 -8.80 -6.89 3.02
CA ASN A 70 -7.73 -7.42 2.19
C ASN A 70 -8.18 -7.60 0.73
N ARG A 71 -9.41 -8.10 0.52
CA ARG A 71 -10.00 -8.26 -0.81
C ARG A 71 -10.16 -6.91 -1.52
N LEU A 72 -10.78 -5.94 -0.84
CA LEU A 72 -10.97 -4.58 -1.38
C LEU A 72 -9.63 -3.90 -1.70
N GLN A 73 -8.63 -4.10 -0.83
CA GLN A 73 -7.29 -3.59 -1.06
C GLN A 73 -6.64 -4.24 -2.28
N GLN A 74 -6.75 -5.56 -2.44
CA GLN A 74 -6.24 -6.28 -3.61
C GLN A 74 -6.92 -5.83 -4.91
N GLU A 75 -8.25 -5.71 -4.89
CA GLU A 75 -9.03 -5.20 -6.02
C GLU A 75 -8.57 -3.78 -6.42
N ARG A 76 -8.42 -2.88 -5.45
CA ARG A 76 -7.93 -1.52 -5.68
C ARG A 76 -6.53 -1.49 -6.29
N LEU A 77 -5.61 -2.30 -5.75
CA LEU A 77 -4.24 -2.39 -6.28
C LEU A 77 -4.23 -2.92 -7.71
N SER A 78 -5.05 -3.94 -7.99
CA SER A 78 -5.18 -4.51 -9.33
C SER A 78 -5.76 -3.51 -10.34
N ALA A 79 -6.77 -2.73 -9.94
CA ALA A 79 -7.37 -1.69 -10.77
C ALA A 79 -6.39 -0.55 -11.05
N ASN A 80 -5.60 -0.15 -10.04
CA ASN A 80 -4.55 0.86 -10.20
C ASN A 80 -3.47 0.40 -11.20
N LYS A 81 -3.05 -0.87 -11.12
CA LYS A 81 -2.12 -1.47 -12.08
C LYS A 81 -2.67 -1.41 -13.50
N GLN A 82 -3.86 -1.94 -13.71
CA GLN A 82 -4.49 -1.95 -15.04
C GLN A 82 -4.64 -0.54 -15.61
N GLN A 83 -5.07 0.42 -14.78
CA GLN A 83 -5.19 1.81 -15.21
C GLN A 83 -3.83 2.44 -15.56
N ALA A 84 -2.79 2.18 -14.77
CA ALA A 84 -1.45 2.68 -15.03
C ALA A 84 -0.86 2.07 -16.32
N GLU A 85 -0.99 0.76 -16.51
CA GLU A 85 -0.52 0.05 -17.69
C GLU A 85 -1.24 0.53 -18.96
N ALA A 86 -2.58 0.60 -18.94
CA ALA A 86 -3.36 1.08 -20.07
C ALA A 86 -3.02 2.54 -20.42
N PHE A 87 -2.88 3.41 -19.42
CA PHE A 87 -2.51 4.80 -19.63
C PHE A 87 -1.09 4.94 -20.22
N ASN A 88 -0.13 4.20 -19.66
CA ASN A 88 1.26 4.23 -20.11
C ASN A 88 1.37 3.66 -21.53
N ALA A 89 0.66 2.57 -21.86
CA ALA A 89 0.63 2.00 -23.20
C ALA A 89 0.07 2.96 -24.26
N ALA A 90 -0.84 3.86 -23.88
CA ALA A 90 -1.39 4.89 -24.77
C ALA A 90 -0.39 6.04 -25.07
N LEU A 91 0.74 6.11 -24.36
CA LEU A 91 1.81 7.05 -24.69
C LEU A 91 2.61 6.47 -25.87
N ASN A 92 2.22 6.84 -27.10
CA ASN A 92 2.83 6.41 -28.38
C ASN A 92 4.27 6.91 -28.61
N ILE A 93 5.11 6.93 -27.58
CA ILE A 93 6.49 7.40 -27.65
C ILE A 93 7.30 6.42 -28.50
N PRO A 94 7.98 6.87 -29.59
CA PRO A 94 8.48 5.99 -30.64
C PRO A 94 9.81 5.28 -30.30
N VAL A 95 10.20 5.27 -29.03
CA VAL A 95 11.43 4.62 -28.54
C VAL A 95 11.15 3.96 -27.20
N PRO A 96 11.88 2.89 -26.81
CA PRO A 96 11.75 2.31 -25.48
C PRO A 96 11.96 3.34 -24.37
N TRP A 97 11.10 3.26 -23.35
CA TRP A 97 11.09 4.19 -22.23
C TRP A 97 10.59 3.49 -20.97
N SER A 98 10.94 4.05 -19.81
CA SER A 98 10.48 3.61 -18.50
C SER A 98 10.01 4.79 -17.65
N VAL A 99 9.44 4.52 -16.48
CA VAL A 99 8.96 5.56 -15.56
C VAL A 99 10.06 5.89 -14.55
N GLY A 100 10.32 7.17 -14.34
CA GLY A 100 11.30 7.67 -13.39
C GLY A 100 10.72 8.74 -12.49
N ILE A 101 11.35 8.96 -11.34
CA ILE A 101 11.07 10.10 -10.47
C ILE A 101 12.28 11.01 -10.56
N LYS A 102 12.03 12.31 -10.72
CA LYS A 102 13.08 13.30 -10.54
C LYS A 102 13.22 13.54 -9.05
N ASP A 103 14.33 13.12 -8.47
CA ASP A 103 14.59 13.38 -7.06
C ASP A 103 14.60 14.88 -6.83
N VAL A 104 13.58 15.37 -6.15
CA VAL A 104 13.58 16.69 -5.55
C VAL A 104 14.11 16.44 -4.15
N LEU A 105 15.28 16.99 -3.82
CA LEU A 105 15.77 17.07 -2.44
C LEU A 105 14.79 17.96 -1.65
N SER A 106 13.61 17.45 -1.31
CA SER A 106 12.74 18.11 -0.37
C SER A 106 13.44 18.00 0.98
N GLY A 107 13.99 19.10 1.47
CA GLY A 107 14.36 19.21 2.88
C GLY A 107 13.17 18.72 3.70
N LEU A 108 13.41 17.69 4.51
CA LEU A 108 12.46 16.96 5.35
C LEU A 108 11.49 17.93 6.04
N SER A 109 10.33 18.20 5.43
CA SER A 109 9.31 19.13 5.92
C SER A 109 7.92 18.55 5.65
N GLU A 110 6.91 19.07 6.38
CA GLU A 110 5.54 18.60 6.67
C GLU A 110 4.66 17.99 5.54
N HIS A 111 5.17 17.79 4.33
CA HIS A 111 4.40 17.38 3.14
C HIS A 111 4.66 15.93 2.68
N SER A 112 5.12 15.06 3.60
CA SER A 112 5.33 13.63 3.36
C SER A 112 4.00 12.85 3.37
N ASN A 113 3.81 11.92 2.44
CA ASN A 113 2.60 11.07 2.35
C ASN A 113 2.61 9.85 3.28
N GLY A 114 3.60 9.73 4.18
CA GLY A 114 3.74 8.55 5.04
C GLY A 114 4.28 7.30 4.30
N ASP A 115 4.63 7.42 3.01
CA ASP A 115 5.27 6.40 2.16
C ASP A 115 6.71 6.77 1.75
N GLY A 116 7.25 7.87 2.30
CA GLY A 116 8.58 8.38 1.98
C GLY A 116 8.64 9.31 0.77
N TYR A 117 7.54 9.55 0.06
CA TYR A 117 7.48 10.47 -1.07
C TYR A 117 6.66 11.73 -0.76
N SER A 118 7.07 12.87 -1.34
CA SER A 118 6.28 14.10 -1.30
C SER A 118 4.97 13.94 -2.08
N ARG A 119 3.89 14.59 -1.64
CA ARG A 119 2.66 14.78 -2.44
C ARG A 119 2.90 15.36 -3.83
N SER A 120 4.01 16.08 -3.99
CA SER A 120 4.41 16.73 -5.22
C SER A 120 5.31 15.86 -6.10
N THR A 121 5.55 14.59 -5.73
CA THR A 121 6.33 13.66 -6.55
C THR A 121 5.56 13.35 -7.82
N VAL A 122 6.19 13.64 -8.94
CA VAL A 122 5.65 13.45 -10.27
C VAL A 122 6.41 12.30 -10.95
N HIS A 123 5.68 11.45 -11.66
CA HIS A 123 6.25 10.37 -12.45
C HIS A 123 6.53 10.86 -13.88
N HIS A 124 7.76 10.68 -14.33
CA HIS A 124 8.29 11.14 -15.61
C HIS A 124 8.58 9.97 -16.55
N VAL A 125 8.63 10.24 -17.84
CA VAL A 125 9.17 9.32 -18.85
C VAL A 125 10.69 9.44 -18.89
N VAL A 126 11.41 8.35 -18.66
CA VAL A 126 12.86 8.18 -18.86
C VAL A 126 13.08 7.44 -20.16
N LEU A 127 13.89 8.00 -21.06
CA LEU A 127 14.18 7.37 -22.34
C LEU A 127 15.27 6.30 -22.17
N GLU A 128 15.04 5.10 -22.71
CA GLU A 128 16.02 4.01 -22.69
C GLU A 128 16.85 3.94 -23.97
N GLN A 129 16.49 4.77 -24.95
CA GLN A 129 17.21 5.00 -26.20
C GLN A 129 17.18 6.48 -26.57
N ASP A 130 18.09 6.89 -27.46
CA ASP A 130 18.10 8.24 -28.01
C ASP A 130 16.81 8.52 -28.79
N LEU A 131 16.19 9.67 -28.53
CA LEU A 131 15.03 10.15 -29.26
C LEU A 131 15.44 11.31 -30.17
N ARG A 132 15.18 11.17 -31.46
CA ARG A 132 15.45 12.20 -32.48
C ARG A 132 14.18 12.41 -33.33
N ASP A 133 13.38 13.41 -32.98
CA ASP A 133 12.16 13.81 -33.71
C ASP A 133 12.25 15.30 -34.08
N GLY A 134 12.71 15.61 -35.29
CA GLY A 134 12.91 16.99 -35.76
C GLY A 134 13.79 17.82 -34.83
N LYS A 135 13.20 18.83 -34.17
CA LYS A 135 13.89 19.68 -33.17
C LYS A 135 13.95 19.06 -31.77
N LEU A 136 13.15 18.02 -31.51
CA LEU A 136 13.13 17.31 -30.24
C LEU A 136 14.23 16.24 -30.24
N LYS A 137 15.37 16.55 -29.62
CA LYS A 137 16.51 15.63 -29.48
C LYS A 137 16.78 15.35 -28.01
N ARG A 138 16.72 14.10 -27.59
CA ARG A 138 17.02 13.66 -26.22
C ARG A 138 17.93 12.44 -26.25
N ASP A 139 18.87 12.41 -25.32
CA ASP A 139 19.81 11.30 -25.22
C ASP A 139 19.21 10.22 -24.31
N LYS A 140 19.65 8.97 -24.47
CA LYS A 140 19.32 7.89 -23.54
C LYS A 140 19.59 8.32 -22.09
N GLY A 141 18.65 8.03 -21.21
CA GLY A 141 18.70 8.38 -19.78
C GLY A 141 18.14 9.77 -19.45
N ASP A 142 17.87 10.62 -20.44
CA ASP A 142 17.19 11.90 -20.20
C ASP A 142 15.70 11.67 -19.90
N PHE A 143 15.11 12.53 -19.05
CA PHE A 143 13.65 12.63 -18.98
C PHE A 143 13.11 13.26 -20.28
N LEU A 144 11.97 12.80 -20.78
CA LEU A 144 11.32 13.36 -21.97
C LEU A 144 11.10 14.89 -21.83
N CYS A 145 10.71 15.34 -20.64
CA CYS A 145 10.47 16.75 -20.33
C CYS A 145 11.74 17.61 -20.19
N THR A 146 12.95 17.05 -20.34
CA THR A 146 14.19 17.84 -20.25
C THR A 146 14.20 18.92 -21.32
N SER A 147 14.64 20.13 -21.00
CA SER A 147 14.80 21.21 -22.01
C SER A 147 16.09 21.03 -22.83
N ALA A 148 16.15 21.65 -24.02
CA ALA A 148 17.34 21.63 -24.88
C ALA A 148 18.59 22.24 -24.20
N SER A 149 18.41 23.13 -23.22
CA SER A 149 19.48 23.70 -22.40
C SER A 149 20.07 22.74 -21.36
N ARG A 150 19.60 21.48 -21.28
CA ARG A 150 20.02 20.40 -20.35
C ARG A 150 19.95 20.73 -18.85
N ASN A 151 19.59 21.96 -18.47
CA ASN A 151 19.67 22.45 -17.10
C ASN A 151 18.47 22.04 -16.22
N ASN A 152 17.45 21.41 -16.81
CA ASN A 152 16.25 21.03 -16.07
C ASN A 152 15.77 19.62 -16.49
N GLY A 153 16.26 18.56 -15.84
CA GLY A 153 15.66 17.22 -16.01
C GLY A 153 16.57 16.08 -16.48
N LYS A 154 17.89 16.15 -16.36
CA LYS A 154 18.67 14.91 -16.49
C LYS A 154 18.38 13.99 -15.30
N ASN A 155 18.28 12.69 -15.54
CA ASN A 155 18.17 11.69 -14.48
C ASN A 155 19.56 11.45 -13.86
N TRP A 156 20.02 12.40 -13.06
CA TRP A 156 21.37 12.39 -12.47
C TRP A 156 21.56 11.27 -11.44
N SER A 157 20.49 10.89 -10.74
CA SER A 157 20.50 9.84 -9.72
C SER A 157 20.30 8.45 -10.30
N GLY A 158 19.93 8.34 -11.59
CA GLY A 158 19.52 7.06 -12.17
C GLY A 158 18.21 6.52 -11.57
N SER A 159 17.47 7.35 -10.83
CA SER A 159 16.24 6.98 -10.13
C SER A 159 15.16 6.60 -11.12
N LYS A 160 15.08 5.30 -11.41
CA LYS A 160 13.88 4.69 -12.00
C LYS A 160 12.81 4.68 -10.91
N ALA A 161 11.58 5.04 -11.27
CA ALA A 161 10.49 5.06 -10.30
C ALA A 161 10.34 3.65 -9.77
N SER A 162 10.48 3.51 -8.46
CA SER A 162 10.29 2.27 -7.74
C SER A 162 8.98 1.65 -8.18
N ALA A 163 9.03 0.38 -8.57
CA ALA A 163 7.89 -0.33 -9.08
C ALA A 163 6.83 -0.45 -7.97
N PHE A 164 5.60 -0.04 -8.25
CA PHE A 164 4.50 -0.02 -7.28
C PHE A 164 4.07 -1.48 -7.04
N PRO A 165 3.76 -1.89 -5.79
CA PRO A 165 3.33 -3.25 -5.53
C PRO A 165 2.00 -3.52 -6.26
N ASP A 166 1.96 -4.61 -7.02
CA ASP A 166 0.70 -5.18 -7.46
C ASP A 166 0.17 -6.11 -6.36
N GLY A 167 -1.14 -6.20 -6.18
CA GLY A 167 -1.75 -6.96 -5.07
C GLY A 167 -1.39 -8.46 -5.03
N SER A 168 -0.63 -8.97 -6.02
CA SER A 168 -0.10 -10.33 -6.13
C SER A 168 1.35 -10.48 -5.67
N GLY A 169 1.97 -9.43 -5.11
CA GLY A 169 3.37 -9.44 -4.65
C GLY A 169 4.40 -9.20 -5.75
N GLY A 170 3.94 -8.91 -6.97
CA GLY A 170 4.74 -8.37 -8.06
C GLY A 170 4.80 -6.85 -7.99
N THR A 171 5.31 -6.24 -9.05
CA THR A 171 5.40 -4.78 -9.14
C THR A 171 5.06 -4.29 -10.55
N TYR A 172 4.61 -3.04 -10.67
CA TYR A 172 4.27 -2.40 -11.94
C TYR A 172 4.82 -0.97 -12.03
N ALA A 173 4.98 -0.46 -13.25
CA ALA A 173 5.39 0.91 -13.46
C ALA A 173 4.21 1.87 -13.17
N PRO A 174 4.36 2.87 -12.28
CA PRO A 174 3.29 3.78 -11.98
C PRO A 174 2.87 4.61 -13.19
N LYS A 175 1.66 5.14 -13.14
CA LYS A 175 1.13 6.05 -14.16
C LYS A 175 2.01 7.29 -14.29
N VAL A 176 2.40 7.67 -15.51
CA VAL A 176 3.09 8.94 -15.77
C VAL A 176 2.18 10.12 -15.41
N THR A 177 2.66 11.04 -14.58
CA THR A 177 1.89 12.22 -14.12
C THR A 177 2.51 13.55 -14.51
N CYS A 178 3.71 13.56 -15.10
CA CYS A 178 4.38 14.79 -15.51
C CYS A 178 3.65 15.48 -16.67
N LYS A 179 3.01 16.62 -16.40
CA LYS A 179 2.30 17.43 -17.40
C LYS A 179 3.15 17.70 -18.64
N ALA A 180 4.44 18.04 -18.48
CA ALA A 180 5.33 18.29 -19.61
C ALA A 180 5.64 17.02 -20.43
N CYS A 181 5.81 15.86 -19.79
CA CYS A 181 5.94 14.59 -20.50
C CYS A 181 4.67 14.26 -21.28
N LEU A 182 3.51 14.45 -20.66
CA LEU A 182 2.21 14.21 -21.28
C LEU A 182 1.96 15.14 -22.47
N THR A 183 2.28 16.44 -22.36
CA THR A 183 2.17 17.36 -23.49
C THR A 183 3.09 16.98 -24.65
N LEU A 184 4.32 16.53 -24.35
CA LEU A 184 5.26 16.09 -25.39
C LEU A 184 4.83 14.77 -26.04
N SER A 185 4.22 13.84 -25.30
CA SER A 185 3.77 12.55 -25.85
C SER A 185 2.62 12.71 -26.84
N LEU A 186 1.80 13.76 -26.72
CA LEU A 186 0.75 14.09 -27.71
C LEU A 186 1.32 14.27 -29.13
N ARG A 187 2.58 14.67 -29.27
CA ARG A 187 3.26 14.81 -30.57
C ARG A 187 3.28 13.50 -31.36
N PHE A 188 3.25 12.37 -30.67
CA PHE A 188 3.37 11.05 -31.26
C PHE A 188 2.02 10.34 -31.41
N GLN A 189 0.91 10.93 -30.94
CA GLN A 189 -0.42 10.31 -31.07
C GLN A 189 -0.92 10.25 -32.52
N ASN A 190 -0.38 11.07 -33.41
CA ASN A 190 -0.69 11.05 -34.86
C ASN A 190 0.38 10.31 -35.69
N LEU A 191 1.35 9.66 -35.06
CA LEU A 191 2.38 8.84 -35.71
C LEU A 191 2.04 7.36 -35.55
N SER A 192 0.85 6.94 -36.00
CA SER A 192 0.63 5.52 -36.25
C SER A 192 1.53 5.12 -37.43
N PRO A 193 2.30 4.02 -37.34
CA PRO A 193 2.91 3.46 -38.54
C PRO A 193 1.78 3.09 -39.51
N GLU A 194 1.87 3.55 -40.75
CA GLU A 194 1.07 2.99 -41.83
C GLU A 194 1.34 1.47 -41.90
N PRO A 195 0.31 0.66 -42.20
CA PRO A 195 0.39 -0.82 -42.19
C PRO A 195 1.42 -1.39 -43.16
#